data_AF-A0AAN7VUZ4-F1
#
_entry.id   AF-A0AAN7VUZ4-F1
#
_cell.length_a   1.000
_cell.length_b   1.000
_cell.length_c   1.000
_cell.angle_alpha   90.00
_cell.angle_beta   90.00
_cell.angle_gamma   90.00
#
_symmetry.space_group_name_H-M   'P 1'
#
loop_
_entity.id
_entity.type
_entity.pdbx_description
1 polymer ?
#
loop_
_entity_poly.entity_id
_entity_poly.type
_entity_poly.pdbx_seq_one_letter_code
_entity_poly.pdbx_strand_id
1 'polypeptide(L)'
;MGTISPPPLKRRKLSESQTLMTSQDSGSRLTLFSHNINGIAPYLQSSITSFFKPSRGNEAEEHVAAASLRDFLRRHNFPALLCLQEVKINPDDDATIRALEKAVASAGESDGPGYIVHLCLPSDKYNACGFGRKVYGVASIIRKDWSDKHVERVRSVSWDVEGRFSVIEVKDIGPRPLAIYNIYAVNGTENKYRDPGNGDVAGTRHDRKLQVHRLLQAECRALEADGIDIVLAGDLNIARTTLDGHPNLRTFPHQHCVNRADFEDRFFAEPKVATKGEESPSGGLGMIDTFRLLHPTTRAYSYYPRGKVFGESCDRVDMILVSRSLSKFVAEAGTLETKAERGSSDHVPLYVTLDFGRRERGDVS
;
A
#
# COMPACT_ATOMS: atom_id res chain seq x y z
N MET A 1 -12.67 52.48 30.40
CA MET A 1 -11.28 52.92 30.19
C MET A 1 -10.39 51.69 30.21
N GLY A 2 -9.53 51.54 29.22
CA GLY A 2 -9.00 50.26 28.75
C GLY A 2 -8.09 49.50 29.72
N THR A 3 -8.26 48.18 29.75
CA THR A 3 -7.33 47.23 30.37
C THR A 3 -6.48 46.59 29.27
N ILE A 4 -5.21 46.97 29.26
CA ILE A 4 -4.15 46.56 28.34
C ILE A 4 -3.72 45.12 28.68
N SER A 5 -3.72 44.25 27.69
CA SER A 5 -3.20 42.87 27.78
C SER A 5 -1.68 42.84 28.01
N PRO A 6 -1.14 41.91 28.82
CA PRO A 6 0.30 41.72 28.93
C PRO A 6 0.86 41.00 27.68
N PRO A 7 2.12 41.27 27.30
CA PRO A 7 2.73 40.77 26.07
C PRO A 7 3.07 39.27 26.13
N PRO A 8 3.15 38.58 24.97
CA PRO A 8 3.39 37.14 24.91
C PRO A 8 4.81 36.75 25.33
N LEU A 9 4.89 35.69 26.13
CA LEU A 9 6.14 35.07 26.58
C LEU A 9 6.99 34.59 25.39
N LYS A 10 8.26 35.01 25.38
CA LYS A 10 9.28 34.63 24.41
C LYS A 10 9.37 33.10 24.27
N ARG A 11 9.01 32.58 23.10
CA ARG A 11 9.23 31.19 22.69
C ARG A 11 10.74 30.94 22.59
N ARG A 12 11.24 30.10 23.49
CA ARG A 12 12.65 29.70 23.57
C ARG A 12 13.00 28.85 22.35
N LYS A 13 13.95 29.32 21.53
CA LYS A 13 14.59 28.56 20.45
C LYS A 13 15.28 27.33 21.05
N LEU A 14 14.81 26.14 20.71
CA LEU A 14 15.61 24.91 20.84
C LEU A 14 16.52 24.85 19.61
N SER A 15 17.81 24.87 19.86
CA SER A 15 18.86 24.70 18.86
C SER A 15 18.81 23.27 18.31
N GLU A 16 18.52 23.13 17.02
CA GLU A 16 18.78 21.90 16.27
C GLU A 16 20.29 21.69 16.17
N SER A 17 20.81 20.79 17.00
CA SER A 17 22.08 20.11 16.67
C SER A 17 21.76 19.07 15.60
N GLN A 18 22.09 19.40 14.36
CA GLN A 18 22.22 18.43 13.28
C GLN A 18 23.38 17.49 13.61
N THR A 19 23.07 16.40 14.30
CA THR A 19 23.95 15.23 14.32
C THR A 19 23.55 14.37 13.14
N LEU A 20 24.41 14.32 12.12
CA LEU A 20 24.36 13.36 11.03
C LEU A 20 24.33 11.94 11.64
N MET A 21 23.13 11.39 11.81
CA MET A 21 22.97 9.97 12.10
C MET A 21 23.29 9.22 10.82
N THR A 22 24.51 8.69 10.75
CA THR A 22 24.79 7.54 9.90
C THR A 22 23.76 6.47 10.25
N SER A 23 22.86 6.18 9.31
CA SER A 23 21.85 5.14 9.42
C SER A 23 22.55 3.80 9.58
N GLN A 24 22.80 3.39 10.81
CA GLN A 24 23.00 1.98 11.13
C GLN A 24 21.66 1.30 10.84
N ASP A 25 21.57 0.76 9.62
CA ASP A 25 20.54 -0.18 9.23
C ASP A 25 20.70 -1.39 10.16
N SER A 26 19.98 -1.38 11.27
CA SER A 26 19.80 -2.59 12.06
C SER A 26 19.05 -3.53 11.12
N GLY A 27 19.75 -4.47 10.49
CA GLY A 27 19.22 -5.39 9.47
C GLY A 27 18.06 -6.29 9.92
N SER A 28 17.43 -5.96 11.04
CA SER A 28 16.24 -6.51 11.65
C SER A 28 14.99 -5.63 11.46
N ARG A 29 15.08 -4.47 10.78
CA ARG A 29 13.91 -3.60 10.54
C ARG A 29 13.48 -3.63 9.07
N LEU A 30 12.18 -3.76 8.86
CA LEU A 30 11.52 -3.71 7.56
C LEU A 30 10.48 -2.58 7.57
N THR A 31 10.73 -1.52 6.82
CA THR A 31 9.73 -0.47 6.55
C THR A 31 9.19 -0.61 5.14
N LEU A 32 7.86 -0.75 5.04
CA LEU A 32 7.13 -0.85 3.80
C LEU A 32 6.07 0.24 3.72
N PHE A 33 5.98 0.88 2.56
CA PHE A 33 4.90 1.77 2.19
C PHE A 33 4.02 1.15 1.12
N SER A 34 2.74 1.47 1.15
CA SER A 34 1.80 1.14 0.07
C SER A 34 1.00 2.38 -0.34
N HIS A 35 0.79 2.56 -1.65
CA HIS A 35 0.07 3.71 -2.17
C HIS A 35 -0.62 3.40 -3.51
N ASN A 36 -1.95 3.48 -3.54
CA ASN A 36 -2.66 3.57 -4.81
C ASN A 36 -2.43 4.96 -5.40
N ILE A 37 -1.67 5.04 -6.49
CA ILE A 37 -1.25 6.32 -7.08
C ILE A 37 -2.22 6.82 -8.16
N ASN A 38 -3.18 6.00 -8.57
CA ASN A 38 -4.17 6.30 -9.60
C ASN A 38 -3.54 6.89 -10.88
N GLY A 39 -2.53 6.18 -11.40
CA GLY A 39 -1.78 6.50 -12.60
C GLY A 39 -0.37 7.03 -12.31
N ILE A 40 0.63 6.47 -12.98
CA ILE A 40 2.04 6.82 -12.74
C ILE A 40 2.46 8.17 -13.34
N ALA A 41 1.77 8.64 -14.38
CA ALA A 41 2.23 9.77 -15.20
C ALA A 41 2.59 11.04 -14.41
N PRO A 42 1.82 11.47 -13.37
CA PRO A 42 2.16 12.65 -12.58
C PRO A 42 3.51 12.56 -11.86
N TYR A 43 4.00 11.35 -11.61
CA TYR A 43 5.26 11.10 -10.90
C TYR A 43 6.49 11.02 -11.81
N LEU A 44 6.28 11.01 -13.14
CA LEU A 44 7.35 10.88 -14.14
C LEU A 44 7.63 12.20 -14.87
N GLN A 45 6.74 13.19 -14.71
CA GLN A 45 6.90 14.49 -15.36
C GLN A 45 7.88 15.35 -14.59
N SER A 46 8.89 15.89 -15.29
CA SER A 46 9.74 16.95 -14.75
C SER A 46 8.86 18.17 -14.42
N SER A 47 9.04 18.78 -13.24
CA SER A 47 8.32 20.02 -12.93
C SER A 47 8.64 21.08 -14.00
N ILE A 48 7.61 21.51 -14.75
CA ILE A 48 7.70 22.57 -15.78
C ILE A 48 8.19 23.89 -15.16
N THR A 49 8.06 24.08 -13.84
CA THR A 49 8.56 25.27 -13.13
C THR A 49 10.07 25.47 -13.22
N SER A 50 10.84 24.43 -13.58
CA SER A 50 12.27 24.57 -13.89
C SER A 50 12.57 25.46 -15.11
N PHE A 51 11.58 25.69 -15.98
CA PHE A 51 11.70 26.54 -17.17
C PHE A 51 11.18 27.97 -16.99
N PHE A 52 10.41 28.24 -15.93
CA PHE A 52 9.84 29.57 -15.67
C PHE A 52 10.42 30.17 -14.39
N LYS A 53 11.39 31.09 -14.54
CA LYS A 53 11.82 31.94 -13.42
C LYS A 53 10.64 32.85 -13.02
N PRO A 54 10.22 32.89 -11.75
CA PRO A 54 9.13 33.76 -11.35
C PRO A 54 9.58 35.22 -11.47
N SER A 55 8.84 36.00 -12.26
CA SER A 55 8.86 37.45 -12.19
C SER A 55 8.40 37.87 -10.80
N ARG A 56 9.19 38.71 -10.12
CA ARG A 56 8.84 39.30 -8.82
C ARG A 56 7.48 39.99 -8.93
N GLY A 57 6.43 39.47 -8.31
CA GLY A 57 5.18 40.23 -8.19
C GLY A 57 3.92 39.50 -7.78
N ASN A 58 3.76 38.20 -7.99
CA ASN A 58 2.47 37.56 -7.76
C ASN A 58 2.42 36.68 -6.51
N GLU A 59 1.28 36.81 -5.83
CA GLU A 59 0.90 36.28 -4.53
C GLU A 59 1.13 34.77 -4.41
N ALA A 60 1.44 34.34 -3.18
CA ALA A 60 1.73 32.97 -2.82
C ALA A 60 0.49 32.07 -2.98
N GLU A 61 0.22 31.60 -4.20
CA GLU A 61 -0.45 30.32 -4.37
C GLU A 61 0.46 29.24 -3.78
N GLU A 62 -0.09 28.39 -2.90
CA GLU A 62 0.61 27.22 -2.37
C GLU A 62 1.14 26.39 -3.55
N HIS A 63 2.43 26.54 -3.86
CA HIS A 63 3.12 25.70 -4.82
C HIS A 63 3.05 24.26 -4.32
N VAL A 64 2.08 23.49 -4.82
CA VAL A 64 2.05 22.05 -4.65
C VAL A 64 3.29 21.51 -5.35
N ALA A 65 4.29 21.09 -4.58
CA ALA A 65 5.49 20.48 -5.11
C ALA A 65 5.10 19.33 -6.05
N ALA A 66 5.76 19.25 -7.21
CA ALA A 66 5.50 18.19 -8.17
C ALA A 66 5.66 16.82 -7.49
N ALA A 67 4.72 15.91 -7.74
CA ALA A 67 4.77 14.56 -7.17
C ALA A 67 6.02 13.86 -7.69
N SER A 68 6.88 13.39 -6.79
CA SER A 68 8.18 12.81 -7.12
C SER A 68 8.41 11.57 -6.26
N LEU A 69 8.61 10.41 -6.91
CA LEU A 69 8.89 9.16 -6.19
C LEU A 69 10.20 9.27 -5.42
N ARG A 70 11.24 9.85 -6.01
CA ARG A 70 12.53 10.01 -5.33
C ARG A 70 12.41 10.89 -4.08
N ASP A 71 11.67 11.99 -4.17
CA ASP A 71 11.47 12.88 -3.02
C ASP A 71 10.61 12.21 -1.94
N PHE A 72 9.62 11.40 -2.33
CA PHE A 72 8.90 10.55 -1.38
C PHE A 72 9.84 9.58 -0.65
N LEU A 73 10.66 8.82 -1.40
CA LEU A 73 11.63 7.88 -0.83
C LEU A 73 12.61 8.59 0.11
N ARG A 74 13.13 9.76 -0.28
CA ARG A 74 14.06 10.55 0.55
C ARG A 74 13.39 11.06 1.84
N ARG A 75 12.17 11.61 1.76
CA ARG A 75 11.44 12.14 2.92
C ARG A 75 11.10 11.06 3.95
N HIS A 76 10.93 9.83 3.50
CA HIS A 76 10.63 8.67 4.35
C HIS A 76 11.86 7.81 4.65
N ASN A 77 13.05 8.41 4.61
CA ASN A 77 14.33 7.80 4.98
C ASN A 77 14.66 6.51 4.21
N PHE A 78 14.35 6.49 2.92
CA PHE A 78 14.64 5.41 1.99
C PHE A 78 14.15 4.03 2.50
N PRO A 79 12.83 3.81 2.56
CA PRO A 79 12.24 2.58 3.06
C PRO A 79 12.71 1.36 2.24
N ALA A 80 12.61 0.16 2.81
CA ALA A 80 12.99 -1.04 2.10
C ALA A 80 12.09 -1.29 0.87
N LEU A 81 10.78 -1.02 1.01
CA LEU A 81 9.80 -1.24 -0.05
C LEU A 81 8.81 -0.07 -0.17
N LEU A 82 8.45 0.22 -1.43
CA LEU A 82 7.30 1.04 -1.81
C LEU A 82 6.44 0.26 -2.81
N CYS A 83 5.23 -0.10 -2.41
CA CYS A 83 4.25 -0.80 -3.22
C CYS A 83 3.27 0.22 -3.84
N LEU A 84 3.24 0.29 -5.17
CA LEU A 84 2.32 1.16 -5.90
C LEU A 84 1.21 0.36 -6.57
N GLN A 85 -0.02 0.86 -6.45
CA GLN A 85 -1.22 0.32 -7.11
C GLN A 85 -1.79 1.28 -8.16
N GLU A 86 -2.53 0.74 -9.11
CA GLU A 86 -3.07 1.47 -10.27
C GLU A 86 -2.01 2.27 -11.01
N VAL A 87 -0.87 1.66 -11.32
CA VAL A 87 0.19 2.35 -12.07
C VAL A 87 -0.28 2.75 -13.48
N LYS A 88 -1.25 2.04 -14.06
CA LYS A 88 -1.88 2.32 -15.37
C LYS A 88 -0.86 2.44 -16.50
N ILE A 89 0.17 1.61 -16.45
CA ILE A 89 1.16 1.48 -17.52
C ILE A 89 0.64 0.44 -18.50
N ASN A 90 0.65 0.76 -19.79
CA ASN A 90 0.39 -0.23 -20.83
C ASN A 90 1.61 -1.19 -20.88
N PRO A 91 1.42 -2.53 -20.89
CA PRO A 91 2.52 -3.49 -20.95
C PRO A 91 3.54 -3.28 -22.07
N ASP A 92 3.13 -2.66 -23.16
CA ASP A 92 3.95 -2.41 -24.36
C ASP A 92 4.57 -0.99 -24.35
N ASP A 93 4.41 -0.20 -23.28
CA ASP A 93 4.89 1.18 -23.13
C ASP A 93 6.27 1.23 -22.43
N ASP A 94 7.28 0.70 -23.13
CA ASP A 94 8.67 0.64 -22.65
C ASP A 94 9.23 2.01 -22.22
N ALA A 95 8.77 3.09 -22.86
CA ALA A 95 9.22 4.43 -22.53
C ALA A 95 8.78 4.83 -21.11
N THR A 96 7.51 4.55 -20.76
CA THR A 96 6.99 4.81 -19.42
C THR A 96 7.64 3.90 -18.38
N ILE A 97 7.91 2.63 -18.72
CA ILE A 97 8.61 1.68 -17.84
C ILE A 97 10.02 2.21 -17.50
N ARG A 98 10.82 2.57 -18.52
CA ARG A 98 12.17 3.14 -18.31
C ARG A 98 12.14 4.47 -17.55
N ALA A 99 11.12 5.29 -17.78
CA ALA A 99 10.95 6.55 -17.03
C ALA A 99 10.70 6.28 -15.54
N LEU A 100 9.90 5.27 -15.20
CA LEU A 100 9.68 4.84 -13.82
C LEU A 100 10.96 4.33 -13.16
N GLU A 101 11.72 3.47 -13.84
CA GLU A 101 13.03 2.99 -13.35
C GLU A 101 13.97 4.15 -13.07
N LYS A 102 14.05 5.12 -14.00
CA LYS A 102 14.86 6.32 -13.84
C LYS A 102 14.39 7.20 -12.67
N ALA A 103 13.08 7.28 -12.42
CA ALA A 103 12.51 8.12 -11.37
C ALA A 103 12.85 7.66 -9.94
N VAL A 104 13.28 6.40 -9.77
CA VAL A 104 13.67 5.84 -8.46
C VAL A 104 15.15 5.45 -8.36
N ALA A 105 15.87 5.50 -9.48
CA ALA A 105 17.31 5.30 -9.54
C ALA A 105 18.05 6.33 -8.68
N SER A 106 19.22 5.93 -8.17
CA SER A 106 20.14 6.84 -7.50
C SER A 106 21.01 7.55 -8.54
N ALA A 107 21.18 8.86 -8.39
CA ALA A 107 22.11 9.66 -9.21
C ALA A 107 23.57 9.63 -8.69
N GLY A 108 23.84 8.94 -7.58
CA GLY A 108 25.16 8.84 -6.95
C GLY A 108 25.07 8.66 -5.43
N GLU A 109 26.20 8.48 -4.75
CA GLU A 109 26.26 8.20 -3.30
C GLU A 109 25.54 9.25 -2.45
N SER A 110 25.60 10.53 -2.85
CA SER A 110 24.96 11.64 -2.14
C SER A 110 23.44 11.71 -2.32
N ASP A 111 22.87 11.01 -3.30
CA ASP A 111 21.43 11.00 -3.56
C ASP A 111 20.70 9.88 -2.79
N GLY A 112 21.44 9.04 -2.06
CA GLY A 112 20.92 7.89 -1.32
C GLY A 112 20.85 6.59 -2.15
N PRO A 113 20.32 5.50 -1.59
CA PRO A 113 20.33 4.18 -2.23
C PRO A 113 19.46 4.14 -3.49
N GLY A 114 19.85 3.33 -4.47
CA GLY A 114 19.02 3.05 -5.66
C GLY A 114 17.92 2.04 -5.36
N TYR A 115 16.93 1.97 -6.25
CA TYR A 115 15.83 1.01 -6.16
C TYR A 115 15.69 0.22 -7.46
N ILE A 116 15.19 -1.01 -7.34
CA ILE A 116 14.80 -1.88 -8.45
C ILE A 116 13.26 -1.83 -8.56
N VAL A 117 12.76 -1.74 -9.78
CA VAL A 117 11.32 -1.75 -10.07
C VAL A 117 10.91 -3.11 -10.59
N HIS A 118 9.92 -3.74 -9.95
CA HIS A 118 9.26 -4.93 -10.46
C HIS A 118 7.81 -4.61 -10.82
N LEU A 119 7.41 -4.88 -12.05
CA LEU A 119 6.08 -4.59 -12.56
C LEU A 119 5.25 -5.87 -12.70
N CYS A 120 3.97 -5.77 -12.34
CA CYS A 120 2.95 -6.75 -12.72
C CYS A 120 1.86 -5.99 -13.47
N LEU A 121 1.86 -6.11 -14.81
CA LEU A 121 0.97 -5.37 -15.71
C LEU A 121 -0.08 -6.31 -16.32
N PRO A 122 -1.27 -5.79 -16.68
CA PRO A 122 -2.37 -6.62 -17.18
C PRO A 122 -2.05 -7.30 -18.52
N SER A 123 -2.24 -8.63 -18.58
CA SER A 123 -2.19 -9.43 -19.80
C SER A 123 -3.58 -9.88 -20.29
N ASP A 124 -4.63 -9.65 -19.49
CA ASP A 124 -6.00 -10.01 -19.80
C ASP A 124 -6.55 -9.25 -21.02
N LYS A 125 -6.91 -10.00 -22.08
CA LYS A 125 -7.39 -9.46 -23.36
C LYS A 125 -8.86 -9.06 -23.34
N TYR A 126 -9.62 -9.45 -22.33
CA TYR A 126 -11.08 -9.30 -22.28
C TYR A 126 -11.53 -8.36 -21.16
N ASN A 127 -10.84 -8.35 -20.02
CA ASN A 127 -11.24 -7.57 -18.84
C ASN A 127 -10.37 -6.32 -18.60
N ALA A 128 -9.15 -6.27 -19.15
CA ALA A 128 -8.20 -5.18 -18.93
C ALA A 128 -7.99 -4.31 -20.20
N CYS A 129 -9.08 -3.98 -20.89
CA CYS A 129 -9.04 -3.29 -22.19
C CYS A 129 -9.18 -1.75 -22.10
N GLY A 130 -9.49 -1.21 -20.92
CA GLY A 130 -9.76 0.23 -20.76
C GLY A 130 -8.57 1.12 -21.12
N PHE A 131 -8.84 2.32 -21.64
CA PHE A 131 -7.83 3.37 -21.91
C PHE A 131 -6.60 2.88 -22.69
N GLY A 132 -6.78 1.99 -23.68
CA GLY A 132 -5.66 1.41 -24.42
C GLY A 132 -4.80 0.50 -23.54
N ARG A 133 -5.42 -0.35 -22.71
CA ARG A 133 -4.80 -1.24 -21.71
C ARG A 133 -4.06 -0.52 -20.58
N LYS A 134 -4.25 0.78 -20.41
CA LYS A 134 -3.75 1.58 -19.28
C LYS A 134 -4.72 1.50 -18.10
N VAL A 135 -4.92 0.29 -17.60
CA VAL A 135 -5.78 0.00 -16.45
C VAL A 135 -5.00 -0.84 -15.44
N TYR A 136 -5.31 -0.66 -14.16
CA TYR A 136 -4.79 -1.50 -13.08
C TYR A 136 -3.25 -1.45 -13.02
N GLY A 137 -2.59 -2.60 -12.83
CA GLY A 137 -1.15 -2.72 -12.72
C GLY A 137 -0.65 -2.37 -11.32
N VAL A 138 0.38 -3.10 -10.87
CA VAL A 138 1.12 -2.80 -9.64
C VAL A 138 2.62 -2.70 -9.91
N ALA A 139 3.31 -1.86 -9.16
CA ALA A 139 4.77 -1.75 -9.16
C ALA A 139 5.32 -1.93 -7.75
N SER A 140 6.26 -2.85 -7.59
CA SER A 140 7.00 -3.07 -6.35
C SER A 140 8.38 -2.44 -6.49
N ILE A 141 8.62 -1.35 -5.78
CA ILE A 141 9.87 -0.59 -5.80
C ILE A 141 10.68 -0.99 -4.56
N ILE A 142 11.79 -1.70 -4.77
CA ILE A 142 12.55 -2.35 -3.69
C ILE A 142 13.95 -1.76 -3.62
N ARG A 143 14.41 -1.38 -2.43
CA ARG A 143 15.73 -0.80 -2.23
C ARG A 143 16.80 -1.81 -2.65
N LYS A 144 17.77 -1.39 -3.47
CA LYS A 144 18.67 -2.31 -4.18
C LYS A 144 19.52 -3.17 -3.23
N ASP A 145 20.16 -2.53 -2.25
CA ASP A 145 20.97 -3.18 -1.22
C ASP A 145 20.16 -4.21 -0.40
N TRP A 146 18.92 -3.87 -0.09
CA TRP A 146 17.99 -4.73 0.62
C TRP A 146 17.53 -5.90 -0.25
N SER A 147 17.23 -5.63 -1.54
CA SER A 147 16.87 -6.64 -2.53
C SER A 147 17.96 -7.69 -2.69
N ASP A 148 19.20 -7.25 -2.90
CA ASP A 148 20.35 -8.13 -3.12
C ASP A 148 20.60 -9.07 -1.92
N LYS A 149 20.21 -8.64 -0.72
CA LYS A 149 20.39 -9.39 0.52
C LYS A 149 19.21 -10.29 0.87
N HIS A 150 17.98 -9.81 0.72
CA HIS A 150 16.80 -10.44 1.31
C HIS A 150 15.78 -10.97 0.31
N VAL A 151 15.71 -10.44 -0.91
CA VAL A 151 14.70 -10.86 -1.89
C VAL A 151 15.17 -12.13 -2.59
N GLU A 152 14.38 -13.19 -2.48
CA GLU A 152 14.62 -14.43 -3.20
C GLU A 152 14.00 -14.39 -4.60
N ARG A 153 12.76 -13.94 -4.70
CA ARG A 153 12.08 -13.74 -5.98
C ARG A 153 10.93 -12.74 -5.88
N VAL A 154 10.62 -12.15 -7.03
CA VAL A 154 9.39 -11.38 -7.24
C VAL A 154 8.60 -12.04 -8.36
N ARG A 155 7.34 -12.36 -8.11
CA ARG A 155 6.47 -13.08 -9.07
C ARG A 155 5.06 -12.50 -9.10
N SER A 156 4.31 -12.85 -10.15
CA SER A 156 2.85 -12.74 -10.14
C SER A 156 2.21 -13.98 -9.51
N VAL A 157 0.88 -13.94 -9.35
CA VAL A 157 0.07 -15.10 -9.01
C VAL A 157 -0.52 -15.71 -10.28
N SER A 158 -0.76 -17.02 -10.29
CA SER A 158 -1.25 -17.73 -11.49
C SER A 158 -2.72 -17.48 -11.79
N TRP A 159 -3.49 -17.10 -10.77
CA TRP A 159 -4.94 -16.92 -10.85
C TRP A 159 -5.37 -15.48 -11.18
N ASP A 160 -4.42 -14.57 -11.40
CA ASP A 160 -4.66 -13.19 -11.83
C ASP A 160 -3.86 -12.85 -13.08
N VAL A 161 -4.57 -12.40 -14.11
CA VAL A 161 -4.00 -11.91 -15.36
C VAL A 161 -4.30 -10.43 -15.58
N GLU A 162 -4.91 -9.76 -14.60
CA GLU A 162 -5.22 -8.34 -14.63
C GLU A 162 -4.10 -7.45 -14.06
N GLY A 163 -2.98 -8.05 -13.64
CA GLY A 163 -1.81 -7.32 -13.13
C GLY A 163 -2.06 -6.68 -11.76
N ARG A 164 -2.84 -7.34 -10.91
CA ARG A 164 -3.32 -6.79 -9.63
C ARG A 164 -2.51 -7.26 -8.42
N PHE A 165 -1.74 -8.33 -8.56
CA PHE A 165 -1.07 -9.00 -7.45
C PHE A 165 0.38 -9.32 -7.81
N SER A 166 1.31 -8.75 -7.05
CA SER A 166 2.73 -9.12 -7.09
C SER A 166 3.15 -9.65 -5.72
N VAL A 167 3.91 -10.73 -5.69
CA VAL A 167 4.44 -11.37 -4.48
C VAL A 167 5.94 -11.20 -4.46
N ILE A 168 6.45 -10.67 -3.36
CA ILE A 168 7.87 -10.49 -3.07
C ILE A 168 8.21 -11.48 -1.96
N GLU A 169 8.94 -12.53 -2.30
CA GLU A 169 9.35 -13.56 -1.35
C GLU A 169 10.73 -13.21 -0.81
N VAL A 170 10.82 -13.12 0.51
CA VAL A 170 12.00 -12.62 1.22
C VAL A 170 12.45 -13.57 2.30
N LYS A 171 13.77 -13.63 2.48
CA LYS A 171 14.45 -14.49 3.45
C LYS A 171 15.30 -13.66 4.41
N ASP A 172 15.67 -14.31 5.52
CA ASP A 172 16.73 -13.86 6.43
C ASP A 172 16.56 -12.45 7.02
N ILE A 173 15.31 -11.98 7.24
CA ILE A 173 15.03 -10.69 7.90
C ILE A 173 14.34 -10.81 9.26
N GLY A 174 13.60 -11.89 9.47
CA GLY A 174 12.83 -12.14 10.68
C GLY A 174 12.94 -13.61 11.11
N PRO A 175 12.08 -14.05 12.05
CA PRO A 175 12.11 -15.42 12.55
C PRO A 175 11.73 -16.47 11.48
N ARG A 176 11.00 -16.05 10.45
CA ARG A 176 10.53 -16.87 9.33
C ARG A 176 10.69 -16.08 8.02
N PRO A 177 10.81 -16.75 6.87
CA PRO A 177 10.67 -16.10 5.56
C PRO A 177 9.32 -15.38 5.46
N LEU A 178 9.26 -14.33 4.64
CA LEU A 178 8.02 -13.59 4.40
C LEU A 178 7.59 -13.67 2.93
N ALA A 179 6.28 -13.66 2.69
CA ALA A 179 5.71 -13.32 1.41
C ALA A 179 4.96 -11.98 1.52
N ILE A 180 5.47 -10.96 0.84
CA ILE A 180 4.91 -9.61 0.83
C ILE A 180 4.13 -9.41 -0.46
N TYR A 181 2.82 -9.23 -0.36
CA TYR A 181 1.94 -8.97 -1.48
C TYR A 181 1.73 -7.47 -1.67
N ASN A 182 1.93 -7.01 -2.91
CA ASN A 182 1.48 -5.72 -3.40
C ASN A 182 0.14 -5.93 -4.14
N ILE A 183 -0.94 -5.33 -3.61
CA ILE A 183 -2.32 -5.69 -3.96
C ILE A 183 -3.10 -4.49 -4.48
N TYR A 184 -3.68 -4.65 -5.66
CA TYR A 184 -4.79 -3.84 -6.15
C TYR A 184 -6.05 -4.70 -6.35
N ALA A 185 -6.80 -4.91 -5.26
CA ALA A 185 -7.96 -5.78 -5.25
C ALA A 185 -9.08 -5.28 -6.18
N VAL A 186 -9.98 -6.18 -6.56
CA VAL A 186 -11.09 -5.85 -7.46
C VAL A 186 -12.08 -4.92 -6.73
N ASN A 187 -12.39 -3.76 -7.33
CA ASN A 187 -13.38 -2.82 -6.76
C ASN A 187 -14.77 -3.47 -6.60
N GLY A 188 -15.18 -4.24 -7.63
CA GLY A 188 -16.49 -4.91 -7.70
C GLY A 188 -17.54 -4.00 -8.31
N THR A 189 -18.14 -4.43 -9.42
CA THR A 189 -19.22 -3.72 -10.15
C THR A 189 -20.12 -4.74 -10.85
N GLU A 190 -21.26 -4.28 -11.36
CA GLU A 190 -22.17 -5.08 -12.21
C GLU A 190 -21.63 -5.36 -13.62
N ASN A 191 -20.44 -4.85 -13.96
CA ASN A 191 -19.85 -5.11 -15.27
C ASN A 191 -19.60 -6.61 -15.42
N LYS A 192 -19.82 -7.14 -16.63
CA LYS A 192 -19.52 -8.53 -16.95
C LYS A 192 -18.04 -8.81 -16.73
N TYR A 193 -17.75 -9.92 -16.08
CA TYR A 193 -16.43 -10.53 -16.04
C TYR A 193 -16.39 -11.65 -17.08
N ARG A 194 -15.32 -11.70 -17.86
CA ARG A 194 -15.10 -12.70 -18.90
C ARG A 194 -13.99 -13.65 -18.50
N ASP A 195 -14.14 -14.92 -18.80
CA ASP A 195 -13.07 -15.90 -18.63
C ASP A 195 -11.85 -15.50 -19.50
N PRO A 196 -10.64 -15.39 -18.93
CA PRO A 196 -9.47 -14.95 -19.69
C PRO A 196 -8.99 -15.92 -20.78
N GLY A 197 -9.36 -17.20 -20.70
CA GLY A 197 -8.97 -18.25 -21.64
C GLY A 197 -9.81 -18.26 -22.92
N ASN A 198 -11.12 -18.02 -22.81
CA ASN A 198 -12.04 -18.12 -23.95
C ASN A 198 -12.89 -16.86 -24.22
N GLY A 199 -12.96 -15.90 -23.29
CA GLY A 199 -13.73 -14.65 -23.43
C GLY A 199 -15.23 -14.76 -23.09
N ASP A 200 -15.71 -15.94 -22.71
CA ASP A 200 -17.10 -16.18 -22.30
C ASP A 200 -17.43 -15.44 -21.01
N VAL A 201 -18.69 -15.04 -20.84
CA VAL A 201 -19.13 -14.36 -19.62
C VAL A 201 -19.16 -15.36 -18.47
N ALA A 202 -18.27 -15.19 -17.51
CA ALA A 202 -18.14 -16.05 -16.33
C ALA A 202 -18.88 -15.51 -15.09
N GLY A 203 -19.39 -14.28 -15.16
CA GLY A 203 -20.12 -13.62 -14.08
C GLY A 203 -19.99 -12.11 -14.15
N THR A 204 -19.98 -11.46 -12.99
CA THR A 204 -19.77 -10.02 -12.81
C THR A 204 -18.43 -9.72 -12.15
N ARG A 205 -18.05 -8.44 -12.08
CA ARG A 205 -16.88 -8.00 -11.29
C ARG A 205 -17.09 -8.21 -9.79
N HIS A 206 -18.34 -8.26 -9.32
CA HIS A 206 -18.65 -8.64 -7.94
C HIS A 206 -18.32 -10.11 -7.67
N ASP A 207 -18.71 -11.03 -8.57
CA ASP A 207 -18.37 -12.45 -8.47
C ASP A 207 -16.85 -12.66 -8.51
N ARG A 208 -16.17 -11.95 -9.42
CA ARG A 208 -14.71 -12.00 -9.52
C ARG A 208 -14.02 -11.53 -8.23
N LYS A 209 -14.56 -10.52 -7.55
CA LYS A 209 -14.00 -10.03 -6.28
C LYS A 209 -14.03 -11.12 -5.19
N LEU A 210 -15.18 -11.76 -5.00
CA LEU A 210 -15.34 -12.87 -4.04
C LEU A 210 -14.44 -14.06 -4.42
N GLN A 211 -14.33 -14.37 -5.71
CA GLN A 211 -13.43 -15.41 -6.20
C GLN A 211 -11.96 -15.10 -5.86
N VAL A 212 -11.54 -13.85 -6.05
CA VAL A 212 -10.18 -13.39 -5.72
C VAL A 212 -9.91 -13.47 -4.23
N HIS A 213 -10.86 -13.09 -3.36
CA HIS A 213 -10.71 -13.27 -1.92
C HIS A 213 -10.44 -14.74 -1.56
N ARG A 214 -11.20 -15.67 -2.13
CA ARG A 214 -11.01 -17.12 -1.92
C ARG A 214 -9.64 -17.60 -2.40
N LEU A 215 -9.21 -17.18 -3.58
CA LEU A 215 -7.94 -17.58 -4.18
C LEU A 215 -6.75 -17.04 -3.38
N LEU A 216 -6.79 -15.76 -3.00
CA LEU A 216 -5.79 -15.13 -2.15
C LEU A 216 -5.69 -15.82 -0.80
N GLN A 217 -6.83 -16.10 -0.15
CA GLN A 217 -6.86 -16.81 1.13
C GLN A 217 -6.22 -18.21 1.03
N ALA A 218 -6.52 -18.95 -0.04
CA ALA A 218 -5.96 -20.29 -0.26
C ALA A 218 -4.44 -20.24 -0.47
N GLU A 219 -3.93 -19.27 -1.23
CA GLU A 219 -2.48 -19.11 -1.43
C GLU A 219 -1.78 -18.71 -0.13
N CYS A 220 -2.34 -17.76 0.64
CA CYS A 220 -1.80 -17.38 1.95
C CYS A 220 -1.75 -18.59 2.90
N ARG A 221 -2.81 -19.40 2.93
CA ARG A 221 -2.86 -20.61 3.78
C ARG A 221 -1.79 -21.63 3.39
N ALA A 222 -1.57 -21.84 2.09
CA ALA A 222 -0.52 -22.73 1.60
C ALA A 222 0.86 -22.25 2.05
N LEU A 223 1.15 -20.95 1.88
CA LEU A 223 2.42 -20.36 2.32
C LEU A 223 2.60 -20.42 3.85
N GLU A 224 1.56 -20.15 4.65
CA GLU A 224 1.63 -20.26 6.11
C GLU A 224 1.91 -21.69 6.58
N ALA A 225 1.31 -22.69 5.91
CA ALA A 225 1.59 -24.10 6.14
C ALA A 225 3.04 -24.48 5.82
N ASP A 226 3.64 -23.82 4.83
CA ASP A 226 5.03 -24.02 4.41
C ASP A 226 6.07 -23.27 5.26
N GLY A 227 5.66 -22.65 6.38
CA GLY A 227 6.63 -21.96 7.22
C GLY A 227 6.77 -20.46 6.95
N ILE A 228 5.96 -19.86 6.07
CA ILE A 228 6.14 -18.49 5.58
C ILE A 228 5.12 -17.54 6.22
N ASP A 229 5.58 -16.42 6.78
CA ASP A 229 4.67 -15.39 7.29
C ASP A 229 4.26 -14.42 6.16
N ILE A 230 3.04 -13.89 6.23
CA ILE A 230 2.43 -13.13 5.13
C ILE A 230 2.28 -11.66 5.50
N VAL A 231 2.55 -10.78 4.53
CA VAL A 231 2.19 -9.36 4.57
C VAL A 231 1.35 -9.04 3.34
N LEU A 232 0.09 -8.64 3.51
CA LEU A 232 -0.79 -8.19 2.43
C LEU A 232 -0.88 -6.66 2.48
N ALA A 233 -0.35 -5.96 1.47
CA ALA A 233 -0.31 -4.50 1.45
C ALA A 233 -0.92 -3.94 0.16
N GLY A 234 -1.86 -3.00 0.31
CA GLY A 234 -2.42 -2.30 -0.84
C GLY A 234 -3.87 -1.89 -0.69
N ASP A 235 -4.45 -1.53 -1.83
CA ASP A 235 -5.87 -1.20 -1.97
C ASP A 235 -6.67 -2.51 -2.01
N LEU A 236 -7.29 -2.85 -0.88
CA LEU A 236 -8.13 -4.03 -0.75
C LEU A 236 -9.58 -3.77 -1.18
N ASN A 237 -9.91 -2.52 -1.52
CA ASN A 237 -11.25 -2.09 -1.92
C ASN A 237 -12.35 -2.52 -0.92
N ILE A 238 -12.02 -2.59 0.38
CA ILE A 238 -12.94 -2.95 1.47
C ILE A 238 -12.70 -2.03 2.66
N ALA A 239 -13.73 -1.30 3.08
CA ALA A 239 -13.78 -0.68 4.39
C ALA A 239 -14.44 -1.64 5.38
N ARG A 240 -13.79 -1.92 6.50
CA ARG A 240 -14.17 -3.00 7.44
C ARG A 240 -15.27 -2.59 8.42
N THR A 241 -15.11 -1.44 9.08
CA THR A 241 -15.96 -1.03 10.20
C THR A 241 -16.50 0.39 10.02
N THR A 242 -17.39 0.83 10.91
CA THR A 242 -17.90 2.21 10.91
C THR A 242 -16.83 3.28 11.18
N LEU A 243 -15.68 2.88 11.73
CA LEU A 243 -14.51 3.75 11.87
C LEU A 243 -13.78 3.98 10.54
N ASP A 244 -13.97 3.07 9.58
CA ASP A 244 -13.30 3.05 8.27
C ASP A 244 -14.12 3.77 7.18
N GLY A 245 -15.21 4.44 7.53
CA GLY A 245 -16.03 5.24 6.60
C GLY A 245 -16.44 6.59 7.19
N HIS A 246 -16.59 7.59 6.32
CA HIS A 246 -17.13 8.91 6.62
C HIS A 246 -18.00 9.43 5.47
N PRO A 247 -19.18 10.04 5.73
CA PRO A 247 -19.81 10.19 7.04
C PRO A 247 -20.29 8.86 7.64
N ASN A 248 -20.50 7.85 6.79
CA ASN A 248 -20.94 6.52 7.19
C ASN A 248 -20.14 5.45 6.45
N LEU A 249 -20.15 4.23 6.97
CA LEU A 249 -19.67 3.05 6.25
C LEU A 249 -20.55 2.78 5.02
N ARG A 250 -19.95 2.56 3.86
CA ARG A 250 -20.71 2.24 2.64
C ARG A 250 -21.45 0.91 2.76
N THR A 251 -22.75 0.94 2.52
CA THR A 251 -23.64 -0.24 2.50
C THR A 251 -24.43 -0.38 1.21
N PHE A 252 -24.39 0.62 0.33
CA PHE A 252 -25.03 0.61 -0.99
C PHE A 252 -23.99 0.75 -2.11
N PRO A 253 -24.04 -0.09 -3.16
CA PRO A 253 -24.95 -1.23 -3.31
C PRO A 253 -24.72 -2.29 -2.22
N HIS A 254 -25.75 -3.14 -1.96
CA HIS A 254 -25.72 -4.18 -0.92
C HIS A 254 -24.46 -5.06 -1.01
N GLN A 255 -23.92 -5.20 -2.21
CA GLN A 255 -22.70 -5.95 -2.48
C GLN A 255 -21.48 -5.45 -1.69
N HIS A 256 -21.42 -4.19 -1.25
CA HIS A 256 -20.38 -3.76 -0.31
C HIS A 256 -20.45 -4.50 1.02
N CYS A 257 -21.65 -4.81 1.52
CA CYS A 257 -21.84 -5.60 2.73
C CYS A 257 -21.44 -7.06 2.50
N VAL A 258 -21.82 -7.66 1.37
CA VAL A 258 -21.47 -9.04 1.01
C VAL A 258 -19.95 -9.20 0.89
N ASN A 259 -19.29 -8.32 0.14
CA ASN A 259 -17.84 -8.38 -0.05
C ASN A 259 -17.09 -8.18 1.27
N ARG A 260 -17.58 -7.30 2.15
CA ARG A 260 -16.99 -7.09 3.48
C ARG A 260 -17.17 -8.32 4.36
N ALA A 261 -18.35 -8.92 4.39
CA ALA A 261 -18.61 -10.12 5.20
C ALA A 261 -17.71 -11.29 4.76
N ASP A 262 -17.58 -11.52 3.45
CA ASP A 262 -16.65 -12.53 2.91
C ASP A 262 -15.19 -12.20 3.24
N PHE A 263 -14.79 -10.93 3.18
CA PHE A 263 -13.45 -10.51 3.56
C PHE A 263 -13.16 -10.73 5.06
N GLU A 264 -14.09 -10.37 5.95
CA GLU A 264 -13.97 -10.61 7.39
C GLU A 264 -13.87 -12.10 7.73
N ASP A 265 -14.72 -12.94 7.14
CA ASP A 265 -14.71 -14.39 7.35
C ASP A 265 -13.38 -15.02 6.89
N ARG A 266 -12.83 -14.57 5.77
CA ARG A 266 -11.63 -15.17 5.20
C ARG A 266 -10.34 -14.73 5.88
N PHE A 267 -10.22 -13.45 6.18
CA PHE A 267 -8.94 -12.86 6.58
C PHE A 267 -8.87 -12.59 8.09
N PHE A 268 -9.98 -12.32 8.77
CA PHE A 268 -9.96 -11.94 10.19
C PHE A 268 -10.59 -12.95 11.14
N ALA A 269 -11.53 -13.79 10.67
CA ALA A 269 -12.04 -14.86 11.51
C ALA A 269 -10.92 -15.80 11.96
N GLU A 270 -11.11 -16.40 13.13
CA GLU A 270 -10.13 -17.30 13.70
C GLU A 270 -9.94 -18.56 12.82
N PRO A 271 -8.71 -19.08 12.71
CA PRO A 271 -8.47 -20.38 12.12
C PRO A 271 -9.23 -21.45 12.92
N LYS A 272 -9.94 -22.34 12.23
CA LYS A 272 -10.54 -23.50 12.88
C LYS A 272 -9.49 -24.60 12.95
N VAL A 273 -9.27 -25.12 14.15
CA VAL A 273 -8.43 -26.31 14.36
C VAL A 273 -9.04 -27.45 13.56
N ALA A 274 -8.26 -28.07 12.68
CA ALA A 274 -8.70 -29.25 11.94
C ALA A 274 -9.15 -30.32 12.94
N THR A 275 -10.42 -30.70 12.87
CA THR A 275 -10.91 -31.81 13.69
C THR A 275 -10.39 -33.13 13.12
N LYS A 276 -10.24 -34.17 13.97
CA LYS A 276 -9.78 -35.50 13.50
C LYS A 276 -10.68 -35.97 12.36
N GLY A 277 -10.15 -36.00 11.13
CA GLY A 277 -10.85 -36.41 9.92
C GLY A 277 -10.99 -35.33 8.85
N GLU A 278 -10.67 -34.06 9.15
CA GLU A 278 -10.59 -33.00 8.14
C GLU A 278 -9.19 -32.95 7.53
N GLU A 279 -9.11 -33.08 6.20
CA GLU A 279 -7.85 -33.09 5.45
C GLU A 279 -7.17 -31.70 5.40
N SER A 280 -7.84 -30.63 5.81
CA SER A 280 -7.27 -29.28 5.79
C SER A 280 -7.91 -28.36 6.83
N PRO A 281 -7.15 -27.46 7.47
CA PRO A 281 -7.69 -26.47 8.38
C PRO A 281 -8.74 -25.62 7.64
N SER A 282 -9.87 -25.37 8.30
CA SER A 282 -10.97 -24.54 7.82
C SER A 282 -10.99 -23.17 8.53
N GLY A 283 -11.91 -22.27 8.20
CA GLY A 283 -12.03 -20.94 8.83
C GLY A 283 -11.18 -19.84 8.22
N GLY A 284 -11.03 -18.71 8.93
CA GLY A 284 -10.26 -17.56 8.46
C GLY A 284 -8.75 -17.72 8.67
N LEU A 285 -7.98 -16.68 8.32
CA LEU A 285 -6.53 -16.62 8.51
C LEU A 285 -6.12 -15.96 9.84
N GLY A 286 -7.05 -15.32 10.55
CA GLY A 286 -6.74 -14.58 11.79
C GLY A 286 -5.67 -13.49 11.60
N MET A 287 -5.63 -12.85 10.44
CA MET A 287 -4.68 -11.80 10.11
C MET A 287 -4.89 -10.55 10.96
N ILE A 288 -3.83 -9.77 11.09
CA ILE A 288 -3.80 -8.56 11.91
C ILE A 288 -3.70 -7.33 11.00
N ASP A 289 -4.69 -6.46 11.10
CA ASP A 289 -4.68 -5.12 10.51
C ASP A 289 -3.74 -4.23 11.33
N THR A 290 -2.57 -3.91 10.78
CA THR A 290 -1.48 -3.27 11.54
C THR A 290 -1.86 -1.87 12.03
N PHE A 291 -2.67 -1.14 11.26
CA PHE A 291 -3.19 0.15 11.68
C PHE A 291 -4.15 -0.01 12.86
N ARG A 292 -5.09 -0.95 12.80
CA ARG A 292 -6.06 -1.18 13.89
C ARG A 292 -5.42 -1.79 15.13
N LEU A 293 -4.32 -2.53 14.98
CA LEU A 293 -3.52 -3.02 16.11
C LEU A 293 -2.96 -1.86 16.95
N LEU A 294 -2.40 -0.82 16.30
CA LEU A 294 -1.79 0.31 17.01
C LEU A 294 -2.78 1.45 17.31
N HIS A 295 -3.83 1.57 16.49
CA HIS A 295 -4.80 2.68 16.52
C HIS A 295 -6.24 2.15 16.52
N PRO A 296 -6.66 1.40 17.56
CA PRO A 296 -7.91 0.64 17.55
C PRO A 296 -9.16 1.50 17.36
N THR A 297 -9.14 2.74 17.86
CA THR A 297 -10.30 3.65 17.83
C THR A 297 -10.12 4.87 16.94
N THR A 298 -8.93 5.07 16.36
CA THR A 298 -8.62 6.28 15.58
C THR A 298 -9.32 6.25 14.23
N ARG A 299 -10.04 7.31 13.89
CA ARG A 299 -10.54 7.49 12.51
C ARG A 299 -9.40 7.97 11.63
N ALA A 300 -9.20 7.26 10.54
CA ALA A 300 -8.16 7.48 9.56
C ALA A 300 -8.66 6.90 8.24
N TYR A 301 -8.38 7.57 7.14
CA TYR A 301 -8.92 7.24 5.83
C TYR A 301 -7.81 7.16 4.80
N SER A 302 -8.02 6.32 3.79
CA SER A 302 -7.04 6.10 2.74
C SER A 302 -7.52 6.60 1.38
N TYR A 303 -8.84 6.67 1.16
CA TYR A 303 -9.48 7.09 -0.08
C TYR A 303 -10.37 8.32 0.10
N TYR A 304 -10.23 9.28 -0.81
CA TYR A 304 -10.97 10.54 -0.85
C TYR A 304 -11.51 10.77 -2.27
N PRO A 305 -12.82 10.58 -2.51
CA PRO A 305 -13.43 10.71 -3.82
C PRO A 305 -13.10 12.05 -4.49
N ARG A 306 -12.76 12.00 -5.78
CA ARG A 306 -12.61 13.21 -6.59
C ARG A 306 -13.95 13.93 -6.73
N GLY A 307 -13.91 15.25 -6.81
CA GLY A 307 -15.11 16.10 -7.00
C GLY A 307 -15.92 16.38 -5.74
N LYS A 308 -15.48 15.89 -4.57
CA LYS A 308 -16.01 16.28 -3.26
C LYS A 308 -15.03 17.16 -2.51
N VAL A 309 -15.50 17.89 -1.49
CA VAL A 309 -14.60 18.59 -0.58
C VAL A 309 -13.75 17.55 0.15
N PHE A 310 -12.44 17.79 0.24
CA PHE A 310 -11.52 16.86 0.89
C PHE A 310 -11.95 16.65 2.35
N GLY A 311 -12.19 15.39 2.74
CA GLY A 311 -12.67 15.04 4.08
C GLY A 311 -14.19 14.88 4.20
N GLU A 312 -14.99 15.32 3.22
CA GLU A 312 -16.45 15.27 3.28
C GLU A 312 -17.00 13.84 3.13
N SER A 313 -16.27 12.99 2.43
CA SER A 313 -16.60 11.58 2.22
C SER A 313 -15.30 10.81 2.07
N CYS A 314 -15.09 9.79 2.89
CA CYS A 314 -13.80 9.10 2.97
C CYS A 314 -14.00 7.64 3.35
N ASP A 315 -13.08 6.79 2.92
CA ASP A 315 -13.03 5.40 3.37
C ASP A 315 -11.59 4.96 3.61
N ARG A 316 -11.38 4.04 4.54
CA ARG A 316 -10.12 3.30 4.69
C ARG A 316 -10.28 1.96 3.98
N VAL A 317 -9.84 1.93 2.72
CA VAL A 317 -9.91 0.74 1.85
C VAL A 317 -8.54 0.14 1.55
N ASP A 318 -7.49 0.91 1.84
CA ASP A 318 -6.11 0.46 1.77
C ASP A 318 -5.68 -0.02 3.15
N MET A 319 -5.06 -1.20 3.20
CA MET A 319 -4.65 -1.84 4.46
C MET A 319 -3.31 -2.55 4.30
N ILE A 320 -2.58 -2.66 5.40
CA ILE A 320 -1.48 -3.62 5.55
C ILE A 320 -1.91 -4.65 6.59
N LEU A 321 -2.12 -5.89 6.13
CA LEU A 321 -2.47 -7.03 6.97
C LEU A 321 -1.24 -7.91 7.13
N VAL A 322 -1.02 -8.45 8.32
CA VAL A 322 0.10 -9.36 8.59
C VAL A 322 -0.37 -10.66 9.23
N SER A 323 0.35 -11.75 9.02
CA SER A 323 0.14 -13.00 9.77
C SER A 323 0.18 -12.72 11.27
N ARG A 324 -0.60 -13.48 12.05
CA ARG A 324 -0.73 -13.29 13.50
C ARG A 324 0.62 -13.30 14.23
N SER A 325 1.54 -14.18 13.80
CA SER A 325 2.92 -14.30 14.29
C SER A 325 3.72 -12.99 14.20
N LEU A 326 3.38 -12.12 13.24
CA LEU A 326 4.08 -10.86 12.99
C LEU A 326 3.58 -9.71 13.88
N SER A 327 2.44 -9.85 14.55
CA SER A 327 1.82 -8.78 15.35
C SER A 327 2.76 -8.15 16.38
N LYS A 328 3.55 -8.96 17.08
CA LYS A 328 4.51 -8.50 18.09
C LYS A 328 5.69 -7.70 17.52
N PHE A 329 5.97 -7.86 16.23
CA PHE A 329 7.03 -7.12 15.53
C PHE A 329 6.52 -5.82 14.92
N VAL A 330 5.20 -5.55 14.90
CA VAL A 330 4.66 -4.27 14.44
C VAL A 330 5.11 -3.16 15.39
N ALA A 331 6.09 -2.38 14.94
CA ALA A 331 6.66 -1.27 15.70
C ALA A 331 5.91 0.03 15.42
N GLU A 332 5.57 0.27 14.15
CA GLU A 332 4.90 1.47 13.67
C GLU A 332 3.93 1.11 12.54
N ALA A 333 2.82 1.83 12.45
CA ALA A 333 1.86 1.75 11.37
C ALA A 333 1.05 3.05 11.31
N GLY A 334 0.70 3.50 10.11
CA GLY A 334 -0.02 4.75 9.95
C GLY A 334 -0.51 5.02 8.53
N THR A 335 -1.33 6.07 8.41
CA THR A 335 -1.80 6.67 7.16
C THR A 335 -1.22 8.08 7.03
N LEU A 336 -0.75 8.43 5.84
CA LEU A 336 -0.15 9.74 5.56
C LEU A 336 -1.18 10.70 4.96
N GLU A 337 -2.17 11.08 5.79
CA GLU A 337 -3.36 11.87 5.39
C GLU A 337 -3.10 13.35 5.12
N THR A 338 -2.15 13.67 4.24
CA THR A 338 -1.87 15.04 3.82
C THR A 338 -1.93 15.18 2.31
N LYS A 339 -2.29 16.37 1.81
CA LYS A 339 -2.29 16.66 0.36
C LYS A 339 -0.90 16.44 -0.26
N ALA A 340 0.16 16.77 0.47
CA ALA A 340 1.54 16.61 0.01
C ALA A 340 1.90 15.13 -0.21
N GLU A 341 1.50 14.24 0.70
CA GLU A 341 1.77 12.80 0.59
C GLU A 341 0.85 12.12 -0.42
N ARG A 342 -0.40 12.58 -0.53
CA ARG A 342 -1.36 12.09 -1.52
C ARG A 342 -0.93 12.37 -2.96
N GLY A 343 -0.27 13.50 -3.17
CA GLY A 343 -0.05 14.05 -4.50
C GLY A 343 -1.36 14.21 -5.28
N SER A 344 -1.35 13.80 -6.54
CA SER A 344 -2.52 13.82 -7.42
C SER A 344 -3.49 12.64 -7.25
N SER A 345 -3.13 11.65 -6.43
CA SER A 345 -3.99 10.49 -6.20
C SER A 345 -5.24 10.90 -5.39
N ASP A 346 -6.30 10.12 -5.50
CA ASP A 346 -7.41 10.12 -4.54
C ASP A 346 -7.11 9.29 -3.29
N HIS A 347 -6.03 8.49 -3.30
CA HIS A 347 -5.57 7.74 -2.14
C HIS A 347 -4.33 8.32 -1.49
N VAL A 348 -4.20 8.15 -0.18
CA VAL A 348 -3.00 8.51 0.59
C VAL A 348 -2.13 7.28 0.85
N PRO A 349 -0.80 7.43 1.00
CA PRO A 349 0.07 6.33 1.39
C PRO A 349 -0.23 5.81 2.80
N LEU A 350 -0.01 4.53 3.00
CA LEU A 350 0.05 3.88 4.31
C LEU A 350 1.40 3.21 4.51
N TYR A 351 1.75 2.93 5.75
CA TYR A 351 3.03 2.30 6.07
C TYR A 351 2.93 1.36 7.26
N VAL A 352 3.89 0.43 7.30
CA VAL A 352 4.22 -0.38 8.48
C VAL A 352 5.74 -0.42 8.64
N THR A 353 6.20 -0.46 9.89
CA THR A 353 7.55 -0.90 10.22
C THR A 353 7.46 -2.14 11.12
N LEU A 354 8.08 -3.23 10.64
CA LEU A 354 8.32 -4.43 11.43
C LEU A 354 9.74 -4.35 12.01
N ASP A 355 9.87 -4.55 13.32
CA ASP A 355 11.15 -4.59 14.03
C ASP A 355 11.38 -5.96 14.65
N PHE A 356 12.13 -6.80 13.94
CA PHE A 356 12.52 -8.14 14.36
C PHE A 356 13.65 -8.15 15.41
N GLY A 357 14.28 -7.00 15.68
CA GLY A 357 15.29 -6.84 16.72
C GLY A 357 14.70 -6.56 18.10
N ARG A 358 13.41 -6.23 18.14
CA ARG A 358 12.67 -5.96 19.37
C ARG A 358 12.52 -7.26 20.17
N ARG A 359 13.22 -7.36 21.32
CA ARG A 359 12.93 -8.39 22.33
C ARG A 359 11.50 -8.20 22.83
N GLU A 360 10.76 -9.30 23.02
CA GLU A 360 9.39 -9.28 23.53
C GLU A 360 9.30 -8.36 24.76
N ARG A 361 8.37 -7.39 24.72
CA ARG A 361 7.92 -6.77 25.95
C ARG A 361 7.20 -7.87 26.70
N GLY A 362 7.78 -8.32 27.81
CA GLY A 362 7.15 -9.32 28.67
C GLY A 362 5.70 -8.92 28.92
N ASP A 363 4.81 -9.90 28.77
CA ASP A 363 3.39 -9.75 29.08
C ASP A 363 3.26 -9.11 30.46
N VAL A 364 2.67 -7.92 30.51
CA VAL A 364 2.15 -7.40 31.76
C VAL A 364 0.87 -8.17 32.00
N SER A 365 1.00 -9.17 32.88
CA SER A 365 -0.06 -9.99 33.46
C SER A 365 -1.29 -9.21 33.90
#